data_AF-X1KR08-F1
#
_entry.id   AF-X1KR08-F1
#
_cell.length_a   1.000
_cell.length_b   1.000
_cell.length_c   1.000
_cell.angle_alpha   90.00
_cell.angle_beta   90.00
_cell.angle_gamma   90.00
#
_symmetry.space_group_name_H-M   'P 1'
#
loop_
_entity.id
_entity.type
_entity.pdbx_description
1 polymer ?
#
loop_
_entity_poly.entity_id
_entity_poly.type
_entity_poly.pdbx_seq_one_letter_code
_entity_poly.pdbx_strand_id
1 'polypeptide(L)'
;TEASKRLIGLGPGLTPAADDFLLGILASLYYIGYYFGNHLESLKKIASFIIYDLPGRTTFISEIMLRNGMKARFSEPIRDLMLAVTNSNSINDECINLLNIGGTSGSDCAAGIVFGGALMTKVKILK
;
A
#
# COMPACT_ATOMS: atom_id res chain seq x y z
N THR A 1 -12.38 5.79 11.13
CA THR A 1 -13.75 5.21 11.12
C THR A 1 -13.76 3.90 11.89
N GLU A 2 -14.91 3.32 12.22
CA GLU A 2 -14.94 2.01 12.89
C GLU A 2 -14.28 0.89 12.05
N ALA A 3 -14.29 1.02 10.72
CA ALA A 3 -13.61 0.09 9.83
C ALA A 3 -12.07 0.17 9.94
N SER A 4 -11.49 1.37 9.89
CA SER A 4 -10.02 1.53 10.02
C SER A 4 -9.51 1.10 11.40
N LYS A 5 -10.27 1.38 12.47
CA LYS A 5 -9.93 0.93 13.83
C LYS A 5 -9.85 -0.59 14.00
N ARG A 6 -10.58 -1.34 13.17
CA ARG A 6 -10.59 -2.81 13.16
C ARG A 6 -9.55 -3.42 12.21
N LEU A 7 -9.06 -2.63 11.26
CA LEU A 7 -8.08 -3.07 10.26
C LEU A 7 -6.64 -2.82 10.72
N ILE A 8 -6.35 -1.65 11.30
CA ILE A 8 -4.98 -1.30 11.71
C ILE A 8 -4.54 -2.25 12.82
N GLY A 9 -3.38 -2.89 12.63
CA GLY A 9 -2.82 -3.88 13.55
C GLY A 9 -3.48 -5.26 13.50
N LEU A 10 -4.36 -5.52 12.54
CA LEU A 10 -5.01 -6.81 12.40
C LEU A 10 -4.07 -7.83 11.74
N GLY A 11 -3.74 -8.88 12.48
CA GLY A 11 -2.86 -9.96 12.06
C GLY A 11 -1.69 -10.15 13.04
N PRO A 12 -1.01 -11.32 12.99
CA PRO A 12 0.12 -11.59 13.86
C PRO A 12 1.40 -10.90 13.38
N GLY A 13 2.42 -10.84 14.24
CA GLY A 13 3.79 -10.49 13.88
C GLY A 13 4.15 -9.01 14.04
N LEU A 14 5.38 -8.67 13.61
CA LEU A 14 5.91 -7.30 13.66
C LEU A 14 5.28 -6.37 12.63
N THR A 15 4.73 -6.94 11.56
CA THR A 15 4.04 -6.24 10.48
C THR A 15 2.73 -7.00 10.28
N PRO A 16 1.66 -6.61 10.99
CA PRO A 16 0.36 -7.26 10.84
C PRO A 16 -0.11 -7.25 9.39
N ALA A 17 -0.67 -8.37 8.91
CA ALA A 17 -1.05 -8.55 7.51
C ALA A 17 -1.92 -7.41 6.95
N ALA A 18 -2.87 -6.90 7.74
CA ALA A 18 -3.71 -5.79 7.30
C ALA A 18 -2.94 -4.48 7.10
N ASP A 19 -1.85 -4.25 7.84
CA ASP A 19 -1.04 -3.05 7.66
C ASP A 19 -0.16 -3.13 6.42
N ASP A 20 0.41 -4.31 6.12
CA ASP A 20 1.15 -4.55 4.87
C ASP A 20 0.23 -4.37 3.66
N PHE A 21 -1.00 -4.89 3.76
CA PHE A 21 -2.05 -4.68 2.77
C PHE A 21 -2.41 -3.20 2.60
N LEU A 22 -2.58 -2.44 3.69
CA LEU A 22 -2.81 -0.99 3.64
C LEU A 22 -1.63 -0.25 3.01
N LEU A 23 -0.40 -0.66 3.29
CA LEU A 23 0.80 -0.09 2.67
C LEU A 23 0.81 -0.33 1.15
N GLY A 24 0.43 -1.52 0.70
CA GLY A 24 0.28 -1.85 -0.71
C GLY A 24 -0.78 -1.00 -1.42
N ILE A 25 -1.92 -0.75 -0.76
CA ILE A 25 -2.95 0.16 -1.29
C ILE A 25 -2.37 1.57 -1.48
N LEU A 26 -1.69 2.11 -0.46
CA LEU A 26 -1.06 3.43 -0.52
C LEU A 26 -0.06 3.53 -1.68
N ALA A 27 0.77 2.50 -1.87
CA ALA A 27 1.72 2.43 -2.97
C ALA A 27 1.01 2.47 -4.33
N SER A 28 0.02 1.61 -4.55
CA SER A 28 -0.70 1.58 -5.83
C SER A 28 -1.35 2.92 -6.15
N LEU A 29 -2.09 3.50 -5.19
CA LEU A 29 -2.80 4.76 -5.36
C LEU A 29 -1.85 5.92 -5.68
N TYR A 30 -0.65 5.92 -5.07
CA TYR A 30 0.37 6.91 -5.35
C TYR A 30 0.94 6.76 -6.77
N TYR A 31 1.53 5.60 -7.11
CA TYR A 31 2.23 5.43 -8.38
C TYR A 31 1.29 5.44 -9.59
N ILE A 32 0.17 4.72 -9.50
CA ILE A 32 -0.82 4.66 -10.59
C ILE A 32 -1.55 6.01 -10.70
N GLY A 33 -1.96 6.60 -9.57
CA GLY A 33 -2.60 7.92 -9.56
C GLY A 33 -1.71 9.00 -10.18
N TYR A 34 -0.41 8.99 -9.85
CA TYR A 34 0.58 9.87 -10.47
C TYR A 34 0.74 9.60 -11.97
N TYR A 35 0.86 8.33 -12.38
CA TYR A 35 1.03 7.96 -13.79
C TYR A 35 -0.14 8.39 -14.68
N PHE A 36 -1.38 8.22 -14.21
CA PHE A 36 -2.58 8.55 -14.97
C PHE A 36 -3.06 10.00 -14.79
N GLY A 37 -2.26 10.89 -14.20
CA GLY A 37 -2.58 12.31 -14.04
C GLY A 37 -3.80 12.59 -13.15
N ASN A 38 -4.27 11.60 -12.40
CA ASN A 38 -5.44 11.74 -11.54
C ASN A 38 -5.06 12.44 -10.24
N HIS A 39 -5.91 13.38 -9.82
CA HIS A 39 -5.68 14.09 -8.57
C HIS A 39 -5.72 13.10 -7.40
N LEU A 40 -4.63 13.11 -6.64
CA LEU A 40 -4.34 12.33 -5.42
C LEU A 40 -5.36 12.52 -4.28
N GLU A 41 -6.54 13.07 -4.53
CA GLU A 41 -7.59 13.31 -3.55
C GLU A 41 -8.10 12.01 -2.91
N SER A 42 -8.22 10.94 -3.70
CA SER A 42 -8.55 9.61 -3.18
C SER A 42 -7.45 9.06 -2.26
N LEU A 43 -6.17 9.28 -2.61
CA LEU A 43 -5.03 8.95 -1.77
C LEU A 43 -5.05 9.77 -0.47
N LYS A 44 -5.28 11.08 -0.54
CA LYS A 44 -5.37 11.96 0.63
C LYS A 44 -6.48 11.54 1.58
N LYS A 45 -7.65 11.14 1.06
CA LYS A 45 -8.77 10.62 1.87
C LYS A 45 -8.41 9.32 2.57
N ILE A 46 -7.86 8.34 1.84
CA ILE A 46 -7.47 7.05 2.43
C ILE A 46 -6.35 7.24 3.45
N ALA A 47 -5.33 8.04 3.12
CA ALA A 47 -4.24 8.36 4.03
C ALA A 47 -4.73 9.07 5.29
N SER A 48 -5.63 10.06 5.18
CA SER A 48 -6.16 10.77 6.35
C SER A 48 -6.97 9.87 7.28
N PHE A 49 -7.71 8.90 6.73
CA PHE A 49 -8.40 7.89 7.53
C PHE A 49 -7.43 6.97 8.30
N ILE A 50 -6.32 6.58 7.67
CA ILE A 50 -5.30 5.76 8.33
C ILE A 50 -4.61 6.56 9.43
N ILE A 51 -4.15 7.79 9.16
CA ILE A 51 -3.44 8.65 10.14
C ILE A 51 -4.23 8.81 11.44
N TYR A 52 -5.53 9.10 11.33
CA TYR A 52 -6.34 9.42 12.50
C TYR A 52 -6.44 8.27 13.49
N ASP A 53 -6.51 7.04 12.99
CA ASP A 53 -6.69 5.84 13.82
C ASP A 53 -5.37 5.10 14.12
N LEU A 54 -4.24 5.48 13.49
CA LEU A 54 -2.96 4.76 13.61
C LEU A 54 -2.34 4.70 15.02
N PRO A 55 -2.31 5.78 15.83
CA PRO A 55 -1.55 5.79 17.09
C PRO A 55 -2.00 4.71 18.08
N GLY A 56 -1.05 3.89 18.54
CA GLY A 56 -1.28 2.87 19.56
C GLY A 56 -2.10 1.66 19.12
N ARG A 57 -2.34 1.48 17.80
CA ARG A 57 -3.15 0.37 17.27
C ARG A 57 -2.36 -0.75 16.61
N THR A 58 -1.12 -0.49 16.21
CA THR A 58 -0.26 -1.49 15.60
C THR A 58 1.12 -1.47 16.28
N THR A 59 2.03 -2.30 15.78
CA THR A 59 3.41 -2.35 16.22
C THR A 59 4.16 -1.06 15.83
N PHE A 60 5.27 -0.81 16.52
CA PHE A 60 6.15 0.32 16.21
C PHE A 60 6.67 0.29 14.76
N ILE A 61 7.05 -0.89 14.25
CA ILE A 61 7.58 -1.05 12.89
C ILE A 61 6.50 -0.73 11.85
N SER A 62 5.31 -1.30 12.02
CA SER A 62 4.18 -1.10 11.12
C SER A 62 3.71 0.36 11.11
N GLU A 63 3.68 1.01 12.28
CA GLU A 63 3.37 2.43 12.39
C GLU A 63 4.36 3.29 11.58
N ILE A 64 5.67 3.01 11.65
CA ILE A 64 6.69 3.71 10.85
C ILE A 64 6.48 3.46 9.36
N MET A 65 6.21 2.21 8.96
CA MET A 65 5.99 1.84 7.56
C MET A 65 4.80 2.61 6.98
N LEU A 66 3.65 2.59 7.66
CA LEU A 66 2.46 3.32 7.22
C LEU A 66 2.71 4.84 7.21
N ARG A 67 3.40 5.40 8.22
CA ARG A 67 3.79 6.83 8.23
C ARG A 67 4.67 7.22 7.06
N ASN A 68 5.56 6.34 6.60
CA ASN A 68 6.38 6.58 5.42
C ASN A 68 5.56 6.43 4.14
N GLY A 69 4.73 5.41 4.02
CA GLY A 69 3.85 5.21 2.86
C GLY A 69 2.92 6.41 2.62
N MET A 70 2.41 7.02 3.70
CA MET A 70 1.59 8.24 3.62
C MET A 70 2.37 9.48 3.14
N LYS A 71 3.70 9.46 3.26
CA LYS A 71 4.61 10.47 2.69
C LYS A 71 5.13 10.06 1.30
N ALA A 72 4.50 9.05 0.68
CA ALA A 72 4.93 8.44 -0.56
C ALA A 72 6.38 7.92 -0.53
N ARG A 73 6.80 7.39 0.63
CA ARG A 73 8.11 6.76 0.83
C ARG A 73 7.89 5.27 1.04
N PHE A 74 8.33 4.48 0.08
CA PHE A 74 8.16 3.02 0.09
C PHE A 74 9.53 2.34 0.08
N SER A 75 9.56 1.08 0.51
CA SER A 75 10.77 0.27 0.39
C SER A 75 11.12 0.06 -1.09
N GLU A 76 12.39 -0.25 -1.34
CA GLU A 76 12.91 -0.49 -2.69
C GLU A 76 12.10 -1.54 -3.47
N PRO A 77 11.79 -2.73 -2.93
CA PRO A 77 11.02 -3.71 -3.70
C PRO A 77 9.61 -3.25 -4.08
N ILE A 78 8.94 -2.46 -3.21
CA ILE A 78 7.63 -1.88 -3.53
C ILE A 78 7.78 -0.84 -4.64
N ARG A 79 8.77 0.06 -4.51
CA ARG A 79 9.06 1.08 -5.53
C ARG A 79 9.34 0.43 -6.88
N ASP A 80 10.24 -0.56 -6.91
CA ASP A 80 10.73 -1.17 -8.15
C ASP A 80 9.60 -1.93 -8.85
N LEU A 81 8.79 -2.70 -8.09
CA LEU A 81 7.59 -3.33 -8.65
C LEU A 81 6.62 -2.31 -9.22
N MET A 82 6.33 -1.23 -8.49
CA MET A 82 5.40 -0.21 -8.96
C MET A 82 5.91 0.51 -10.21
N LEU A 83 7.22 0.79 -10.29
CA LEU A 83 7.83 1.38 -11.49
C LEU A 83 7.78 0.42 -12.68
N ALA A 84 8.03 -0.88 -12.47
CA ALA A 84 7.91 -1.89 -13.51
C ALA A 84 6.47 -1.97 -14.05
N VAL A 85 5.48 -1.94 -13.15
CA VAL A 85 4.05 -1.90 -13.50
C VAL A 85 3.69 -0.65 -14.31
N THR A 86 4.10 0.55 -13.88
CA THR A 86 3.74 1.80 -14.57
C THR A 86 4.46 1.96 -15.91
N ASN A 87 5.68 1.43 -16.04
CA ASN A 87 6.49 1.57 -17.25
C ASN A 87 6.22 0.45 -18.27
N SER A 88 5.29 -0.47 -17.99
CA SER A 88 4.99 -1.64 -18.84
C SER A 88 6.22 -2.53 -19.09
N ASN A 89 7.09 -2.66 -18.08
CA ASN A 89 8.24 -3.55 -18.11
C ASN A 89 7.83 -4.98 -17.68
N SER A 90 8.76 -5.93 -17.83
CA SER A 90 8.64 -7.21 -17.12
C SER A 90 8.57 -6.94 -15.62
N ILE A 91 7.64 -7.60 -14.92
CA ILE A 91 7.41 -7.44 -13.48
C ILE A 91 7.82 -8.66 -12.66
N ASN A 92 8.27 -9.74 -13.32
CA ASN A 92 8.44 -11.04 -12.67
C ASN A 92 9.48 -10.99 -11.55
N ASP A 93 10.65 -10.40 -11.82
CA ASP A 93 11.75 -10.35 -10.86
C ASP A 93 11.42 -9.42 -9.70
N GLU A 94 10.82 -8.27 -9.97
CA GLU A 94 10.37 -7.31 -8.94
C GLU A 94 9.25 -7.90 -8.07
N CYS A 95 8.35 -8.69 -8.66
CA CYS A 95 7.30 -9.39 -7.93
C CYS A 95 7.91 -10.45 -7.01
N ILE A 96 8.83 -11.29 -7.52
CA ILE A 96 9.56 -12.27 -6.70
C ILE A 96 10.31 -11.57 -5.56
N ASN A 97 10.99 -10.45 -5.84
CA ASN A 97 11.71 -9.68 -4.83
C ASN A 97 10.78 -9.14 -3.74
N LEU A 98 9.60 -8.63 -4.09
CA LEU A 98 8.60 -8.21 -3.10
C LEU A 98 8.10 -9.39 -2.27
N LEU A 99 7.78 -10.52 -2.91
CA LEU A 99 7.26 -11.72 -2.25
C LEU A 99 8.26 -12.35 -1.28
N ASN A 100 9.56 -12.15 -1.51
CA ASN A 100 10.64 -12.62 -0.63
C ASN A 100 10.82 -11.76 0.65
N ILE A 101 10.04 -10.69 0.83
CA ILE A 101 10.10 -9.86 2.05
C ILE A 101 9.30 -10.50 3.19
N GLY A 102 10.01 -10.78 4.29
CA GLY A 102 9.39 -11.29 5.51
C GLY A 102 8.80 -12.69 5.32
N GLY A 103 7.91 -13.09 6.23
CA GLY A 103 7.19 -14.37 6.13
C GLY A 103 6.01 -14.29 5.18
N THR A 104 5.07 -13.38 5.47
CA THR A 104 3.87 -13.13 4.64
C THR A 104 3.75 -11.68 4.17
N SER A 105 4.49 -10.75 4.78
CA SER A 105 4.39 -9.31 4.52
C SER A 105 4.53 -8.92 3.05
N GLY A 106 5.46 -9.55 2.31
CA GLY A 106 5.57 -9.35 0.87
C GLY A 106 4.29 -9.68 0.12
N SER A 107 3.67 -10.82 0.43
CA SER A 107 2.43 -11.27 -0.20
C SER A 107 1.20 -10.44 0.22
N ASP A 108 1.11 -10.06 1.50
CA ASP A 108 0.05 -9.18 2.01
C ASP A 108 0.13 -7.78 1.36
N CYS A 109 1.34 -7.25 1.21
CA CYS A 109 1.59 -6.00 0.49
C CYS A 109 1.24 -6.10 -1.00
N ALA A 110 1.66 -7.17 -1.67
CA ALA A 110 1.31 -7.42 -3.08
C ALA A 110 -0.20 -7.50 -3.30
N ALA A 111 -0.94 -8.17 -2.39
CA ALA A 111 -2.39 -8.19 -2.42
C ALA A 111 -3.01 -6.79 -2.29
N GLY A 112 -2.43 -5.94 -1.43
CA GLY A 112 -2.81 -4.53 -1.29
C GLY A 112 -2.59 -3.71 -2.56
N ILE A 113 -1.46 -3.93 -3.25
CA ILE A 113 -1.14 -3.29 -4.52
C ILE A 113 -2.19 -3.63 -5.58
N VAL A 114 -2.51 -4.91 -5.74
CA VAL A 114 -3.51 -5.39 -6.71
C VAL A 114 -4.89 -4.82 -6.38
N PHE A 115 -5.29 -4.84 -5.11
CA PHE A 115 -6.58 -4.32 -4.67
C PHE A 115 -6.71 -2.82 -4.93
N GLY A 116 -5.69 -2.03 -4.58
CA GLY A 116 -5.70 -0.59 -4.82
C GLY A 116 -5.71 -0.24 -6.31
N GLY A 117 -4.96 -0.97 -7.14
CA GLY A 117 -5.04 -0.88 -8.60
C GLY A 117 -6.46 -1.14 -9.12
N ALA A 118 -7.09 -2.22 -8.66
CA ALA A 118 -8.46 -2.58 -9.04
C ALA A 118 -9.48 -1.51 -8.61
N LEU A 119 -9.33 -0.91 -7.43
CA LEU A 119 -10.18 0.20 -6.98
C LEU A 119 -10.15 1.38 -7.97
N MET A 120 -8.98 1.74 -8.49
CA MET A 120 -8.85 2.84 -9.44
C MET A 120 -9.54 2.55 -10.78
N THR A 121 -9.55 1.29 -11.23
CA THR A 121 -10.27 0.88 -12.45
C THR A 121 -11.79 0.91 -12.28
N LYS A 122 -12.32 0.46 -11.13
CA LYS A 122 -13.77 0.35 -10.89
C LYS A 122 -14.45 1.68 -10.55
N VAL A 123 -13.76 2.57 -9.86
CA VAL A 123 -14.34 3.83 -9.36
C VAL A 123 -14.46 4.91 -10.46
N LYS A 124 -14.19 4.59 -11.73
CA LYS A 124 -14.01 5.59 -12.82
C LYS A 124 -12.96 6.66 -12.45
N ILE A 125 -11.95 6.30 -11.65
CA ILE A 125 -10.84 7.21 -11.36
C ILE A 125 -9.98 7.31 -12.62
N LEU A 126 -9.74 6.20 -13.32
CA LEU A 126 -8.93 6.16 -14.55
C LEU A 126 -9.67 6.60 -15.84
N LYS A 127 -10.70 7.45 -15.76
CA LYS A 127 -11.39 7.99 -16.95
C LYS A 127 -11.12 9.47 -17.14
#